data_AF-A0A328SWJ1-F1
#
_entry.id   AF-A0A328SWJ1-F1
#
_cell.length_a   1.000
_cell.length_b   1.000
_cell.length_c   1.000
_cell.angle_alpha   90.00
_cell.angle_beta   90.00
_cell.angle_gamma   90.00
#
_symmetry.space_group_name_H-M   'P 1'
#
loop_
_entity.id
_entity.type
_entity.pdbx_description
1 polymer ?
#
loop_
_entity_poly.entity_id
_entity_poly.type
_entity_poly.pdbx_seq_one_letter_code
_entity_poly.pdbx_strand_id
1 'polypeptide(L)'
;MTQSSKKNFKSTEIIIEKFNLILDRIINAIAKGDLTPEDFSRATTKIYELIGFTRKIVFPFLTSFSRNNKEFEEKTSLDINEIKVMLSQLLDNLEKYLRDAESHLTKDGKIDTSMLKNYLEFIGVLINNLFYIIVSTISYATGNMTEEEYNESYEEFKAKLEENKKVFKEKFE
;
A
#
# COMPACT_ATOMS: atom_id res chain seq x y z
N MET A 1 -16.79 26.35 1.73
CA MET A 1 -16.09 25.22 1.09
C MET A 1 -15.62 24.15 2.10
N THR A 2 -16.21 24.07 3.30
CA THR A 2 -15.62 23.37 4.47
C THR A 2 -16.14 21.94 4.71
N GLN A 3 -17.17 21.48 3.99
CA GLN A 3 -17.80 20.18 4.22
C GLN A 3 -17.20 19.03 3.40
N SER A 4 -16.73 19.26 2.17
CA SER A 4 -16.13 18.19 1.36
C SER A 4 -14.75 17.78 1.88
N SER A 5 -13.95 18.75 2.32
CA SER A 5 -12.59 18.49 2.82
C SER A 5 -12.58 17.70 4.14
N LYS A 6 -13.53 17.97 5.06
CA LYS A 6 -13.72 17.16 6.28
C LYS A 6 -14.18 15.72 5.98
N LYS A 7 -14.95 15.50 4.91
CA LYS A 7 -15.36 14.15 4.48
C LYS A 7 -14.20 13.38 3.85
N ASN A 8 -13.32 14.07 3.12
CA ASN A 8 -12.13 13.45 2.51
C ASN A 8 -11.15 12.96 3.58
N PHE A 9 -10.84 13.77 4.60
CA PHE A 9 -9.92 13.37 5.69
C PHE A 9 -10.38 12.10 6.41
N LYS A 10 -11.65 12.04 6.83
CA LYS A 10 -12.24 10.83 7.44
C LYS A 10 -12.20 9.62 6.52
N SER A 11 -12.39 9.81 5.22
CA SER A 11 -12.34 8.73 4.24
C SER A 11 -10.91 8.18 4.11
N THR A 12 -9.90 9.06 4.12
CA THR A 12 -8.49 8.68 4.08
C THR A 12 -8.09 7.85 5.31
N GLU A 13 -8.43 8.29 6.52
CA GLU A 13 -8.17 7.56 7.76
C GLU A 13 -8.81 6.16 7.73
N ILE A 14 -10.09 6.06 7.34
CA ILE A 14 -10.80 4.79 7.23
C ILE A 14 -10.13 3.85 6.23
N ILE A 15 -9.60 4.36 5.11
CA ILE A 15 -8.91 3.53 4.11
C ILE A 15 -7.60 2.98 4.67
N ILE A 16 -6.79 3.83 5.31
CA ILE A 16 -5.50 3.42 5.91
C ILE A 16 -5.73 2.40 7.03
N GLU A 17 -6.66 2.68 7.94
CA GLU A 17 -6.98 1.78 9.05
C GLU A 17 -7.44 0.41 8.57
N LYS A 18 -8.34 0.37 7.57
CA LYS A 18 -8.79 -0.90 6.98
C LYS A 18 -7.67 -1.64 6.28
N PHE A 19 -6.84 -0.93 5.52
CA PHE A 19 -5.69 -1.53 4.86
C PHE A 19 -4.73 -2.17 5.87
N ASN A 20 -4.31 -1.41 6.89
CA ASN A 20 -3.39 -1.89 7.92
C ASN A 20 -4.00 -3.04 8.73
N LEU A 21 -5.29 -2.99 9.04
CA LEU A 21 -5.97 -4.09 9.73
C LEU A 21 -6.00 -5.39 8.90
N ILE A 22 -6.17 -5.31 7.57
CA ILE A 22 -6.05 -6.49 6.70
C ILE A 22 -4.59 -6.98 6.68
N LEU A 23 -3.63 -6.06 6.50
CA LEU A 23 -2.20 -6.38 6.44
C LEU A 23 -1.71 -7.05 7.72
N ASP A 24 -2.01 -6.50 8.89
CA ASP A 24 -1.64 -7.04 10.20
C ASP A 24 -2.22 -8.45 10.41
N ARG A 25 -3.46 -8.69 9.95
CA ARG A 25 -4.09 -10.02 10.02
C ARG A 25 -3.39 -11.05 9.14
N ILE A 26 -2.72 -10.63 8.07
CA ILE A 26 -1.92 -11.49 7.21
C ILE A 26 -0.56 -11.69 7.86
N ILE A 27 0.14 -10.63 8.25
CA ILE A 27 1.46 -10.69 8.89
C ILE A 27 1.41 -11.58 10.13
N ASN A 28 0.42 -11.39 11.01
CA ASN A 28 0.25 -12.23 12.19
C ASN A 28 -0.07 -13.70 11.87
N ALA A 29 -0.73 -13.97 10.74
CA ALA A 29 -1.00 -15.34 10.30
C ALA A 29 0.26 -16.04 9.79
N ILE A 30 1.17 -15.30 9.14
CA ILE A 30 2.41 -15.86 8.57
C ILE A 30 3.63 -15.75 9.52
N ALA A 31 3.52 -14.97 10.60
CA ALA A 31 4.63 -14.67 11.53
C ALA A 31 5.20 -15.89 12.25
N LYS A 32 4.45 -16.99 12.33
CA LYS A 32 4.91 -18.23 12.97
C LYS A 32 5.97 -18.98 12.15
N GLY A 33 6.17 -18.62 10.89
CA GLY A 33 6.99 -19.39 9.93
C GLY A 33 6.34 -20.74 9.63
N ASP A 34 6.83 -21.42 8.58
CA ASP A 34 6.41 -22.77 8.15
C ASP A 34 4.90 -23.04 8.32
N LEU A 35 4.09 -22.54 7.40
CA LEU A 35 2.64 -22.74 7.47
C LEU A 35 2.25 -24.16 7.05
N THR A 36 1.28 -24.73 7.75
CA THR A 36 0.53 -25.89 7.26
C THR A 36 -0.26 -25.49 6.00
N PRO A 37 -0.64 -26.44 5.14
CA PRO A 37 -1.53 -26.17 3.99
C PRO A 37 -2.80 -25.39 4.35
N GLU A 38 -3.42 -25.71 5.49
CA GLU A 38 -4.65 -25.06 5.93
C GLU A 38 -4.41 -23.62 6.44
N ASP A 39 -3.30 -23.40 7.16
CA ASP A 39 -2.90 -22.05 7.58
C ASP A 39 -2.54 -21.18 6.37
N PHE A 40 -1.84 -21.77 5.39
CA PHE A 40 -1.47 -21.08 4.16
C PHE A 40 -2.70 -20.69 3.33
N SER A 41 -3.66 -21.60 3.11
CA SER A 41 -4.91 -21.29 2.39
C SER A 41 -5.70 -20.15 3.04
N ARG A 42 -5.75 -20.11 4.39
CA ARG A 42 -6.36 -19.01 5.14
C ARG A 42 -5.61 -17.69 4.97
N ALA A 43 -4.28 -17.73 4.95
CA ALA A 43 -3.46 -16.54 4.67
C ALA A 43 -3.69 -16.04 3.22
N THR A 44 -3.68 -16.93 2.24
CA THR A 44 -3.91 -16.61 0.82
C THR A 44 -5.24 -15.91 0.59
N THR A 45 -6.32 -16.38 1.22
CA THR A 45 -7.65 -15.74 1.14
C THR A 45 -7.59 -14.27 1.59
N LYS A 46 -6.91 -13.98 2.70
CA LYS A 46 -6.74 -12.61 3.20
C LYS A 46 -5.84 -11.77 2.31
N ILE A 47 -4.84 -12.37 1.67
CA ILE A 47 -3.98 -11.66 0.73
C ILE A 47 -4.76 -11.26 -0.52
N TYR A 48 -5.64 -12.13 -1.03
CA TYR A 48 -6.57 -11.75 -2.11
C TYR A 48 -7.56 -10.66 -1.68
N GLU A 49 -7.98 -10.64 -0.42
CA GLU A 49 -8.75 -9.52 0.15
C GLU A 49 -7.94 -8.22 0.11
N LEU A 50 -6.67 -8.23 0.52
CA LEU A 50 -5.76 -7.09 0.46
C LEU A 50 -5.58 -6.58 -0.98
N ILE A 51 -5.29 -7.48 -1.93
CA ILE A 51 -5.13 -7.13 -3.35
C ILE A 51 -6.43 -6.53 -3.89
N GLY A 52 -7.57 -7.15 -3.59
CA GLY A 52 -8.88 -6.66 -3.97
C GLY A 52 -9.17 -5.27 -3.40
N PHE A 53 -8.85 -5.04 -2.13
CA PHE A 53 -9.00 -3.74 -1.48
C PHE A 53 -8.13 -2.67 -2.15
N THR A 54 -6.85 -2.97 -2.42
CA THR A 54 -5.95 -2.03 -3.08
C THR A 54 -6.44 -1.68 -4.49
N ARG A 55 -6.80 -2.67 -5.31
CA ARG A 55 -7.25 -2.44 -6.69
C ARG A 55 -8.63 -1.77 -6.78
N LYS A 56 -9.56 -2.11 -5.89
CA LYS A 56 -10.97 -1.65 -5.96
C LYS A 56 -11.27 -0.42 -5.12
N ILE A 57 -10.47 -0.13 -4.09
CA ILE A 57 -10.72 0.97 -3.16
C ILE A 57 -9.58 1.98 -3.24
N VAL A 58 -8.34 1.56 -2.97
CA VAL A 58 -7.18 2.48 -2.91
C VAL A 58 -6.92 3.12 -4.27
N PHE A 59 -6.75 2.34 -5.33
CA PHE A 59 -6.45 2.90 -6.66
C PHE A 59 -7.53 3.85 -7.19
N PRO A 60 -8.84 3.54 -7.11
CA PRO A 60 -9.89 4.49 -7.47
C PRO A 60 -9.91 5.75 -6.59
N PHE A 61 -9.64 5.61 -5.29
CA PHE A 61 -9.50 6.76 -4.39
C PHE A 61 -8.37 7.68 -4.85
N LEU A 62 -7.18 7.14 -5.15
CA LEU A 62 -6.03 7.92 -5.62
C LEU A 62 -6.33 8.66 -6.93
N THR A 63 -6.97 7.98 -7.88
CA THR A 63 -7.40 8.58 -9.15
C THR A 63 -8.37 9.74 -8.92
N SER A 64 -9.32 9.57 -8.00
CA SER A 64 -10.30 10.60 -7.65
C SER A 64 -9.64 11.76 -6.90
N PHE A 65 -8.72 11.46 -6.00
CA PHE A 65 -7.98 12.45 -5.22
C PHE A 65 -7.12 13.33 -6.12
N SER A 66 -6.36 12.74 -7.04
CA SER A 66 -5.52 13.47 -7.99
C SER A 66 -6.33 14.41 -8.89
N ARG A 67 -7.48 13.97 -9.41
CA ARG A 67 -8.34 14.80 -10.28
C ARG A 67 -8.97 16.01 -9.59
N ASN A 68 -9.18 15.92 -8.27
CA ASN A 68 -9.89 16.95 -7.51
C ASN A 68 -8.98 18.01 -6.89
N ASN A 69 -7.66 17.85 -6.97
CA ASN A 69 -6.69 18.75 -6.36
C ASN A 69 -5.70 19.23 -7.43
N LYS A 70 -5.98 20.37 -8.09
CA LYS A 70 -5.10 20.89 -9.18
C LYS A 70 -3.69 21.22 -8.70
N GLU A 71 -3.56 21.80 -7.51
CA GLU A 71 -2.27 22.13 -6.88
C GLU A 71 -1.44 20.87 -6.57
N PHE A 72 -2.14 19.74 -6.34
CA PHE A 72 -1.56 18.43 -6.15
C PHE A 72 -1.12 17.79 -7.49
N GLU A 73 -1.93 17.95 -8.54
CA GLU A 73 -1.66 17.41 -9.87
C GLU A 73 -0.31 17.86 -10.44
N GLU A 74 0.11 19.10 -10.17
CA GLU A 74 1.38 19.63 -10.67
C GLU A 74 2.61 19.13 -9.90
N LYS A 75 2.52 18.95 -8.56
CA LYS A 75 3.69 18.56 -7.75
C LYS A 75 3.83 17.05 -7.57
N THR A 76 2.76 16.31 -7.31
CA THR A 76 2.83 14.95 -6.71
C THR A 76 2.23 13.84 -7.58
N SER A 77 1.58 14.18 -8.70
CA SER A 77 0.88 13.20 -9.55
C SER A 77 1.81 12.14 -10.14
N LEU A 78 2.99 12.55 -10.59
CA LEU A 78 4.01 11.65 -11.14
C LEU A 78 4.49 10.66 -10.07
N ASP A 79 4.80 11.14 -8.87
CA ASP A 79 5.28 10.32 -7.77
C ASP A 79 4.22 9.32 -7.27
N ILE A 80 2.96 9.74 -7.17
CA ILE A 80 1.84 8.83 -6.88
C ILE A 80 1.73 7.77 -7.97
N ASN A 81 1.85 8.17 -9.25
CA ASN A 81 1.73 7.22 -10.35
C ASN A 81 2.85 6.18 -10.31
N GLU A 82 4.08 6.58 -9.98
CA GLU A 82 5.19 5.65 -9.77
C GLU A 82 4.91 4.64 -8.66
N ILE A 83 4.39 5.10 -7.50
CA ILE A 83 3.98 4.19 -6.42
C ILE A 83 2.87 3.24 -6.89
N LYS A 84 1.89 3.72 -7.65
CA LYS A 84 0.82 2.87 -8.21
C LYS A 84 1.38 1.81 -9.16
N VAL A 85 2.37 2.14 -9.98
CA VAL A 85 3.05 1.18 -10.87
C VAL A 85 3.78 0.12 -10.05
N MET A 86 4.61 0.51 -9.08
CA MET A 86 5.32 -0.43 -8.20
C MET A 86 4.35 -1.32 -7.44
N LEU A 87 3.28 -0.75 -6.85
CA LEU A 87 2.25 -1.53 -6.17
C LEU A 87 1.55 -2.52 -7.12
N SER A 88 1.26 -2.11 -8.35
CA SER A 88 0.64 -3.02 -9.32
C SER A 88 1.55 -4.21 -9.62
N GLN A 89 2.83 -3.96 -9.89
CA GLN A 89 3.82 -5.01 -10.14
C GLN A 89 3.99 -5.94 -8.94
N LEU A 90 4.09 -5.40 -7.71
CA LEU A 90 4.19 -6.19 -6.49
C LEU A 90 2.97 -7.07 -6.27
N LEU A 91 1.76 -6.54 -6.50
CA LEU A 91 0.53 -7.31 -6.35
C LEU A 91 0.42 -8.40 -7.41
N ASP A 92 0.80 -8.13 -8.66
CA ASP A 92 0.80 -9.12 -9.74
C ASP A 92 1.82 -10.25 -9.46
N ASN A 93 3.03 -9.89 -9.00
CA ASN A 93 4.05 -10.86 -8.61
C ASN A 93 3.63 -11.68 -7.39
N LEU A 94 2.99 -11.05 -6.41
CA LEU A 94 2.43 -11.72 -5.24
C LEU A 94 1.31 -12.70 -5.62
N GLU A 95 0.39 -12.30 -6.50
CA GLU A 95 -0.65 -13.20 -7.02
C GLU A 95 -0.05 -14.42 -7.72
N LYS A 96 0.98 -14.21 -8.53
CA LYS A 96 1.70 -15.30 -9.22
C LYS A 96 2.38 -16.23 -8.21
N TYR A 97 3.12 -15.68 -7.26
CA TYR A 97 3.78 -16.45 -6.20
C TYR A 97 2.78 -17.31 -5.41
N LEU A 98 1.61 -16.76 -5.08
CA LEU A 98 0.56 -17.51 -4.39
C LEU A 98 0.04 -18.68 -5.22
N ARG A 99 -0.25 -18.48 -6.51
CA ARG A 99 -0.71 -19.56 -7.40
C ARG A 99 0.34 -20.65 -7.54
N ASP A 100 1.61 -20.27 -7.69
CA ASP A 100 2.71 -21.21 -7.80
C ASP A 100 2.84 -22.02 -6.49
N ALA A 101 2.82 -21.35 -5.34
CA ALA A 101 2.85 -22.02 -4.02
C ALA A 101 1.64 -22.95 -3.80
N GLU A 102 0.44 -22.53 -4.21
CA GLU A 102 -0.77 -23.35 -4.07
C GLU A 102 -0.74 -24.60 -4.95
N SER A 103 -0.18 -24.51 -6.16
CA SER A 103 -0.08 -25.65 -7.07
C SER A 103 0.93 -26.72 -6.61
N HIS A 104 1.86 -26.37 -5.74
CA HIS A 104 2.89 -27.27 -5.19
C HIS A 104 2.64 -27.66 -3.73
N LEU A 105 1.46 -27.33 -3.18
CA LEU A 105 1.04 -27.71 -1.83
C LEU A 105 0.90 -29.24 -1.71
N THR A 106 1.86 -29.89 -1.06
CA THR A 106 1.71 -31.27 -0.59
C THR A 106 1.16 -31.25 0.83
N LYS A 107 0.35 -32.27 1.20
CA LYS A 107 -0.32 -32.33 2.52
C LYS A 107 0.65 -32.33 3.72
N ASP A 108 1.91 -32.73 3.49
CA ASP A 108 2.93 -32.89 4.54
C ASP A 108 4.07 -31.85 4.43
N GLY A 109 4.00 -30.93 3.45
CA GLY A 109 5.02 -29.92 3.20
C GLY A 109 4.83 -28.65 4.04
N LYS A 110 5.92 -28.12 4.58
CA LYS A 110 5.98 -26.77 5.14
C LYS A 110 6.22 -25.76 4.02
N ILE A 111 5.55 -24.63 4.06
CA ILE A 111 5.76 -23.55 3.08
C ILE A 111 6.65 -22.47 3.68
N ASP A 112 7.76 -22.19 2.99
CA ASP A 112 8.57 -21.01 3.27
C ASP A 112 7.82 -19.74 2.88
N THR A 113 7.47 -18.93 3.88
CA THR A 113 6.73 -17.68 3.71
C THR A 113 7.62 -16.44 3.65
N SER A 114 8.95 -16.60 3.54
CA SER A 114 9.89 -15.47 3.59
C SER A 114 9.66 -14.47 2.46
N MET A 115 9.50 -14.94 1.23
CA MET A 115 9.20 -14.05 0.09
C MET A 115 7.82 -13.42 0.22
N LEU A 116 6.83 -14.18 0.67
CA LEU A 116 5.49 -13.66 0.94
C LEU A 116 5.53 -12.49 1.94
N LYS A 117 6.28 -12.65 3.03
CA LYS A 117 6.49 -11.60 4.03
C LYS A 117 7.15 -10.37 3.42
N ASN A 118 8.22 -10.54 2.62
CA ASN A 118 8.89 -9.43 1.94
C ASN A 118 7.93 -8.62 1.06
N TYR A 119 7.09 -9.29 0.25
CA TYR A 119 6.08 -8.61 -0.57
C TYR A 119 5.10 -7.79 0.28
N LEU A 120 4.53 -8.40 1.31
CA LEU A 120 3.50 -7.79 2.15
C LEU A 120 4.03 -6.59 2.94
N GLU A 121 5.21 -6.73 3.54
CA GLU A 121 5.87 -5.64 4.27
C GLU A 121 6.16 -4.47 3.33
N PHE A 122 6.71 -4.74 2.16
CA PHE A 122 7.08 -3.69 1.23
C PHE A 122 5.85 -3.00 0.58
N ILE A 123 4.78 -3.76 0.29
CA ILE A 123 3.48 -3.19 -0.09
C ILE A 123 2.95 -2.25 1.02
N GLY A 124 3.09 -2.66 2.29
CA GLY A 124 2.74 -1.82 3.45
C GLY A 124 3.55 -0.53 3.50
N VAL A 125 4.86 -0.59 3.28
CA VAL A 125 5.74 0.59 3.22
C VAL A 125 5.29 1.57 2.13
N LEU A 126 5.03 1.07 0.91
CA LEU A 126 4.59 1.91 -0.20
C LEU A 126 3.25 2.59 0.07
N ILE A 127 2.27 1.85 0.59
CA ILE A 127 0.95 2.40 0.92
C ILE A 127 1.07 3.44 2.04
N ASN A 128 1.84 3.19 3.09
CA ASN A 128 2.02 4.16 4.17
C ASN A 128 2.72 5.44 3.68
N ASN A 129 3.77 5.33 2.85
CA ASN A 129 4.43 6.50 2.27
C ASN A 129 3.46 7.31 1.37
N LEU A 130 2.61 6.62 0.62
CA LEU A 130 1.60 7.25 -0.23
C LEU A 130 0.54 8.01 0.57
N PHE A 131 0.04 7.41 1.64
CA PHE A 131 -0.98 8.03 2.46
C PHE A 131 -0.43 9.14 3.36
N TYR A 132 0.85 9.09 3.73
CA TYR A 132 1.54 10.21 4.38
C TYR A 132 1.39 11.50 3.59
N ILE A 133 1.78 11.50 2.31
CA ILE A 133 1.69 12.73 1.50
C ILE A 133 0.25 13.15 1.22
N ILE A 134 -0.69 12.20 1.06
CA ILE A 134 -2.12 12.51 0.89
C ILE A 134 -2.69 13.24 2.10
N VAL A 135 -2.36 12.76 3.31
CA VAL A 135 -2.79 13.41 4.56
C VAL A 135 -2.19 14.82 4.65
N SER A 136 -0.89 14.99 4.37
CA SER A 136 -0.26 16.31 4.35
C SER A 136 -0.89 17.25 3.33
N THR A 137 -1.21 16.78 2.12
CA THR A 137 -1.94 17.57 1.11
C THR A 137 -3.32 17.99 1.61
N ILE A 138 -4.10 17.09 2.22
CA ILE A 138 -5.42 17.45 2.75
C ILE A 138 -5.28 18.47 3.88
N SER A 139 -4.31 18.29 4.78
CA SER A 139 -4.04 19.23 5.87
C SER A 139 -3.69 20.62 5.36
N TYR A 140 -2.83 20.71 4.34
CA TYR A 140 -2.49 21.96 3.66
C TYR A 140 -3.73 22.60 3.00
N ALA A 141 -4.45 21.84 2.17
CA ALA A 141 -5.65 22.31 1.48
C ALA A 141 -6.80 22.71 2.43
N THR A 142 -6.77 22.26 3.69
CA THR A 142 -7.74 22.61 4.73
C THR A 142 -7.29 23.76 5.63
N GLY A 143 -6.09 24.29 5.43
CA GLY A 143 -5.51 25.36 6.25
C GLY A 143 -5.06 24.89 7.63
N ASN A 144 -4.88 23.58 7.83
CA ASN A 144 -4.37 23.00 9.08
C ASN A 144 -2.85 22.79 9.06
N MET A 145 -2.19 23.16 7.96
CA MET A 145 -0.76 23.05 7.73
C MET A 145 -0.34 24.24 6.87
N THR A 146 0.80 24.84 7.18
CA THR A 146 1.41 25.93 6.40
C THR A 146 2.05 25.39 5.12
N GLU A 147 2.36 26.29 4.18
CA GLU A 147 3.08 25.89 2.95
C GLU A 147 4.48 25.36 3.24
N GLU A 148 5.18 25.92 4.25
CA GLU A 148 6.51 25.47 4.68
C GLU A 148 6.46 24.03 5.20
N GLU A 149 5.56 23.73 6.14
CA GLU A 149 5.35 22.38 6.68
C GLU A 149 4.94 21.37 5.59
N TYR A 150 4.14 21.81 4.60
CA TYR A 150 3.76 20.97 3.47
C TYR A 150 4.96 20.64 2.57
N ASN A 151 5.79 21.64 2.26
CA ASN A 151 6.99 21.43 1.45
C ASN A 151 8.00 20.53 2.17
N GLU A 152 8.17 20.67 3.49
CA GLU A 152 8.99 19.74 4.29
C GLU A 152 8.47 18.30 4.22
N SER A 153 7.16 18.12 4.40
CA SER A 153 6.51 16.81 4.28
C SER A 153 6.70 16.21 2.89
N TYR A 154 6.65 17.05 1.86
CA TYR A 154 6.84 16.62 0.48
C TYR A 154 8.28 16.20 0.18
N GLU A 155 9.28 16.95 0.65
CA GLU A 155 10.69 16.56 0.52
C GLU A 155 11.00 15.24 1.26
N GLU A 156 10.43 15.05 2.45
CA GLU A 156 10.55 13.79 3.18
C GLU A 156 9.92 12.62 2.40
N PHE A 157 8.73 12.84 1.84
CA PHE A 157 8.06 11.86 0.98
C PHE A 157 8.93 11.49 -0.24
N LYS A 158 9.56 12.47 -0.89
CA LYS A 158 10.45 12.25 -2.04
C LYS A 158 11.67 11.44 -1.66
N ALA A 159 12.32 11.78 -0.56
CA ALA A 159 13.48 11.03 -0.05
C ALA A 159 13.13 9.56 0.21
N LYS A 160 11.99 9.31 0.88
CA LYS A 160 11.46 7.96 1.12
C LYS A 160 11.10 7.24 -0.17
N LEU A 161 10.53 7.94 -1.15
CA LEU A 161 10.18 7.35 -2.44
C LEU A 161 11.44 6.89 -3.20
N GLU A 162 12.51 7.67 -3.20
CA GLU A 162 13.77 7.27 -3.83
C GLU A 162 14.42 6.06 -3.13
N GLU A 163 14.35 5.98 -1.81
CA GLU A 163 14.76 4.78 -1.07
C GLU A 163 13.91 3.56 -1.45
N ASN A 164 12.58 3.73 -1.47
CA ASN A 164 11.64 2.68 -1.85
C ASN A 164 11.91 2.19 -3.29
N LYS A 165 12.20 3.08 -4.24
CA LYS A 165 12.56 2.69 -5.60
C LYS A 165 13.81 1.82 -5.66
N LYS A 166 14.83 2.12 -4.83
CA LYS A 166 16.04 1.28 -4.75
C LYS A 166 15.70 -0.10 -4.21
N VAL A 167 14.98 -0.17 -3.10
CA VAL A 167 14.55 -1.46 -2.51
C VAL A 167 13.69 -2.26 -3.48
N PHE A 168 12.79 -1.58 -4.21
CA PHE A 168 11.95 -2.21 -5.22
C PHE A 168 12.81 -2.91 -6.28
N LYS A 169 13.76 -2.17 -6.88
CA LYS A 169 14.67 -2.69 -7.90
C LYS A 169 15.59 -3.79 -7.40
N GLU A 170 16.05 -3.73 -6.16
CA GLU A 170 17.00 -4.70 -5.62
C GLU A 170 16.36 -6.03 -5.21
N LYS A 171 15.07 -6.00 -4.85
CA LYS A 171 14.40 -7.16 -4.23
C LYS A 171 13.26 -7.75 -5.07
N PHE A 172 12.72 -7.00 -6.04
CA PHE A 172 11.47 -7.35 -6.71
C PHE A 172 11.50 -7.19 -8.25
N GLU A 173 12.56 -6.60 -8.82
CA GLU A 173 12.88 -6.60 -10.26
C GLU A 173 14.14 -7.42 -10.53
#